data_AF-A0A9P9PUX6-F1
#
_entry.id   AF-A0A9P9PUX6-F1
#
_cell.length_a   1.000
_cell.length_b   1.000
_cell.length_c   1.000
_cell.angle_alpha   90.00
_cell.angle_beta   90.00
_cell.angle_gamma   90.00
#
_symmetry.space_group_name_H-M   'P 1'
#
loop_
_entity.id
_entity.type
_entity.pdbx_description
1 polymer ?
#
loop_
_entity_poly.entity_id
_entity_poly.type
_entity_poly.pdbx_seq_one_letter_code
_entity_poly.pdbx_strand_id
1 'polypeptide(L)'
;MAHKRLACVLSLQYLLQTLPSAFAASYIPVTWSTKSYGPDGPWQAVKITVGGTQPDILLINEDHKELDLLPGGEWNSKILTSKACAAYKDGTCGRGGTWDPKADASVAATEGWVDDANKVNSTGQGILLQATTVGSFSYWNSSLVIIKDISITNPDGSKRGPELGSFALGGPEMSQKFATDSTRATLPMVGFNYAGGAFNKSDTKSFSYGLQIGSAFHGYPGSLIIGGYDKGRLIGPYTAFNKAPLLLDVSIGVATGGSPWDFKERKGLLISNTSQVTTLSVLPDPRQTYLHLPGNTCMEISKYIPIKFDNTLKYWLWNTEDSKYKTIVNSPAYLGFTFPPAPGASSNVTIKVPFSLLNLTLDAPITKKPVAYFPCLSYEPPSGSPYILGRAFLQAAFIARNWNRQISWLAQAPGPGVSKNGLGNLMLDIEDKDLDLPDVFSNGSLFTQSWANIWTPLPDPESSVASSSPSPSSTFAATPSPPGLSVGVKVGIGLGAAGVALLAIGVLLLFKRHRRRKNMPPTPIEYSDEKICPSVIGELEHPVAEMQPSAHDWTTGAG
;
A
#
# COMPACT_ATOMS: atom_id res chain seq x y z
N MET A 1 44.94 55.23 -30.69
CA MET A 1 44.46 53.84 -30.77
C MET A 1 44.82 53.15 -29.47
N ALA A 2 43.96 52.25 -28.98
CA ALA A 2 44.00 51.58 -27.66
C ALA A 2 43.17 52.26 -26.56
N HIS A 3 42.57 51.41 -25.70
CA HIS A 3 41.60 51.65 -24.63
C HIS A 3 40.12 51.68 -25.01
N LYS A 4 39.57 50.48 -25.30
CA LYS A 4 38.21 50.05 -24.96
C LYS A 4 38.07 48.57 -25.30
N ARG A 5 38.38 47.68 -24.35
CA ARG A 5 38.06 46.23 -24.35
C ARG A 5 38.57 45.60 -23.04
N LEU A 6 37.95 45.97 -21.92
CA LEU A 6 38.18 45.25 -20.65
C LEU A 6 36.95 45.41 -19.73
N ALA A 7 35.76 45.05 -20.23
CA ALA A 7 34.53 45.06 -19.44
C ALA A 7 33.47 44.16 -20.08
N CYS A 8 33.79 42.89 -20.35
CA CYS A 8 32.76 41.92 -20.77
C CYS A 8 33.18 40.45 -20.57
N VAL A 9 34.03 40.16 -19.58
CA VAL A 9 34.44 38.76 -19.27
C VAL A 9 34.22 38.39 -17.80
N LEU A 10 33.94 39.35 -16.91
CA LEU A 10 33.75 39.09 -15.47
C LEU A 10 32.28 38.91 -15.03
N SER A 11 31.31 39.05 -15.93
CA SER A 11 29.87 38.91 -15.61
C SER A 11 29.26 37.56 -16.03
N LEU A 12 30.05 36.62 -16.56
CA LEU A 12 29.56 35.29 -16.95
C LEU A 12 29.94 34.15 -15.98
N GLN A 13 30.69 34.44 -14.92
CA GLN A 13 31.02 33.46 -13.86
C GLN A 13 30.11 33.51 -12.64
N TYR A 14 29.26 34.54 -12.50
CA TYR A 14 28.31 34.67 -11.38
C TYR A 14 26.87 34.24 -11.71
N LEU A 15 26.60 33.79 -12.95
CA LEU A 15 25.25 33.38 -13.39
C LEU A 15 25.11 31.86 -13.57
N LEU A 16 25.83 31.07 -12.78
CA LEU A 16 25.78 29.60 -12.78
C LEU A 16 25.67 28.97 -11.38
N GLN A 17 25.30 29.76 -10.36
CA GLN A 17 25.14 29.30 -8.97
C GLN A 17 23.71 29.38 -8.41
N THR A 18 22.69 29.52 -9.26
CA THR A 18 21.29 29.36 -8.84
C THR A 18 20.52 28.48 -9.81
N LEU A 19 21.10 27.32 -10.16
CA LEU A 19 20.25 26.18 -10.47
C LEU A 19 19.80 25.66 -9.09
N PRO A 20 18.49 25.61 -8.78
CA PRO A 20 18.07 24.85 -7.61
C PRO A 20 18.70 23.48 -7.75
N SER A 21 19.40 23.02 -6.73
CA SER A 21 19.79 21.61 -6.61
C SER A 21 18.53 20.84 -6.97
N ALA A 22 18.53 20.17 -8.12
CA ALA A 22 17.48 19.20 -8.40
C ALA A 22 17.62 18.21 -7.25
N PHE A 23 16.76 18.33 -6.23
CA PHE A 23 16.76 17.42 -5.11
C PHE A 23 16.61 16.04 -5.74
N ALA A 24 17.68 15.24 -5.66
CA ALA A 24 17.58 13.86 -6.06
C ALA A 24 16.47 13.25 -5.19
N ALA A 25 15.50 12.59 -5.83
CA ALA A 25 14.47 11.85 -5.10
C ALA A 25 15.15 10.95 -4.06
N SER A 26 14.70 11.00 -2.81
CA SER A 26 15.24 10.22 -1.69
C SER A 26 14.16 9.27 -1.17
N TYR A 27 13.54 8.56 -2.12
CA TYR A 27 12.54 7.53 -1.89
C TYR A 27 12.77 6.36 -2.84
N ILE A 28 12.28 5.18 -2.46
CA ILE A 28 12.43 3.95 -3.25
C ILE A 28 11.04 3.40 -3.60
N PRO A 29 10.60 3.52 -4.86
CA PRO A 29 9.38 2.87 -5.31
C PRO A 29 9.54 1.35 -5.36
N VAL A 30 8.60 0.62 -4.78
CA VAL A 30 8.63 -0.84 -4.77
C VAL A 30 7.86 -1.40 -5.96
N THR A 31 8.47 -2.35 -6.67
CA THR A 31 7.84 -3.05 -7.80
C THR A 31 6.72 -3.97 -7.32
N TRP A 32 5.57 -3.92 -7.98
CA TRP A 32 4.45 -4.81 -7.74
C TRP A 32 4.48 -6.02 -8.68
N SER A 33 3.97 -7.15 -8.20
CA SER A 33 3.76 -8.34 -9.03
C SER A 33 2.71 -8.08 -10.11
N THR A 34 2.86 -8.74 -11.25
CA THR A 34 1.84 -8.78 -12.30
C THR A 34 0.80 -9.87 -12.06
N LYS A 35 0.97 -10.68 -11.01
CA LYS A 35 0.06 -11.75 -10.61
C LYS A 35 -0.78 -11.31 -9.42
N SER A 36 -1.94 -11.94 -9.28
CA SER A 36 -2.78 -11.81 -8.09
C SER A 36 -2.89 -13.13 -7.32
N TYR A 37 -3.13 -13.01 -6.02
CA TYR A 37 -3.00 -14.11 -5.07
C TYR A 37 -4.21 -14.21 -4.15
N GLY A 38 -4.34 -15.38 -3.50
CA GLY A 38 -5.29 -15.61 -2.44
C GLY A 38 -6.59 -16.27 -2.92
N PRO A 39 -6.98 -17.41 -2.33
CA PRO A 39 -8.28 -18.06 -2.57
C PRO A 39 -9.44 -17.34 -1.88
N ASP A 40 -9.18 -16.20 -1.24
CA ASP A 40 -10.13 -15.29 -0.59
C ASP A 40 -10.04 -13.87 -1.20
N GLY A 41 -9.34 -13.73 -2.33
CA GLY A 41 -9.03 -12.45 -2.97
C GLY A 41 -9.84 -12.17 -4.24
N PRO A 42 -9.22 -11.59 -5.29
CA PRO A 42 -7.77 -11.53 -5.54
C PRO A 42 -7.00 -10.41 -4.82
N TRP A 43 -5.75 -10.66 -4.43
CA TRP A 43 -4.86 -9.73 -3.73
C TRP A 43 -3.59 -9.41 -4.52
N GLN A 44 -3.11 -8.16 -4.37
CA GLN A 44 -1.84 -7.71 -4.92
C GLN A 44 -0.67 -8.09 -4.00
N ALA A 45 0.53 -8.22 -4.57
CA ALA A 45 1.76 -8.50 -3.85
C ALA A 45 2.91 -7.64 -4.39
N VAL A 46 3.91 -7.37 -3.55
CA VAL A 46 5.16 -6.72 -3.97
C VAL A 46 6.19 -7.76 -4.38
N LYS A 47 7.04 -7.41 -5.34
CA LYS A 47 8.10 -8.27 -5.87
C LYS A 47 9.44 -7.87 -5.26
N ILE A 48 10.04 -8.78 -4.52
CA ILE A 48 11.23 -8.54 -3.69
C ILE A 48 12.25 -9.64 -3.98
N THR A 49 13.52 -9.28 -4.16
CA THR A 49 14.60 -10.27 -4.22
C THR A 49 15.27 -10.40 -2.86
N VAL A 50 15.39 -11.63 -2.38
CA VAL A 50 16.07 -11.96 -1.12
C VAL A 50 17.29 -12.83 -1.37
N GLY A 51 18.25 -12.80 -0.47
CA GLY A 51 19.49 -13.55 -0.56
C GLY A 51 20.66 -12.69 -1.03
N GLY A 52 21.87 -13.21 -0.88
CA GLY A 52 23.14 -12.48 -1.04
C GLY A 52 23.83 -12.26 0.30
N THR A 53 25.09 -12.66 0.40
CA THR A 53 25.83 -12.73 1.66
C THR A 53 26.81 -11.58 1.84
N GLN A 54 27.31 -10.99 0.76
CA GLN A 54 28.32 -9.93 0.83
C GLN A 54 28.09 -8.83 -0.22
N PRO A 55 28.39 -7.55 0.12
CA PRO A 55 28.12 -6.42 -0.76
C PRO A 55 29.07 -6.28 -1.96
N ASP A 56 30.23 -6.91 -1.91
CA ASP A 56 31.28 -6.88 -2.94
C ASP A 56 31.09 -7.94 -4.04
N ILE A 57 30.17 -8.89 -3.83
CA ILE A 57 29.83 -9.91 -4.82
C ILE A 57 28.56 -9.50 -5.55
N LEU A 58 28.56 -9.61 -6.87
CA LEU A 58 27.34 -9.39 -7.65
C LEU A 58 26.29 -10.44 -7.25
N LEU A 59 25.10 -9.98 -6.84
CA LEU A 59 23.99 -10.82 -6.37
C LEU A 59 23.68 -12.00 -7.30
N ILE A 60 23.82 -11.82 -8.62
CA ILE A 60 23.60 -12.86 -9.64
C ILE A 60 24.50 -14.10 -9.44
N ASN A 61 25.65 -13.94 -8.78
CA ASN A 61 26.60 -15.00 -8.47
C ASN A 61 26.38 -15.62 -7.07
N GLU A 62 25.40 -15.14 -6.31
CA GLU A 62 25.07 -15.62 -4.97
C GLU A 62 23.74 -16.38 -4.93
N ASP A 63 23.48 -17.10 -3.83
CA ASP A 63 22.17 -17.70 -3.58
C ASP A 63 21.13 -16.62 -3.32
N HIS A 64 20.17 -16.48 -4.24
CA HIS A 64 19.13 -15.47 -4.18
C HIS A 64 17.84 -15.95 -4.84
N LYS A 65 16.73 -15.29 -4.50
CA LYS A 65 15.42 -15.60 -5.06
C LYS A 65 14.54 -14.36 -5.15
N GLU A 66 13.92 -14.17 -6.31
CA GLU A 66 12.81 -13.22 -6.46
C GLU A 66 11.50 -13.86 -5.98
N LEU A 67 10.79 -13.16 -5.10
CA LEU A 67 9.58 -13.60 -4.43
C LEU A 67 8.50 -12.53 -4.50
N ASP A 68 7.25 -12.96 -4.62
CA ASP A 68 6.10 -12.11 -4.39
C ASP A 68 5.67 -12.23 -2.92
N LEU A 69 5.55 -11.09 -2.23
CA LEU A 69 5.29 -11.01 -0.80
C LEU A 69 4.16 -10.02 -0.50
N LEU A 70 3.40 -10.27 0.57
CA LEU A 70 2.45 -9.29 1.10
C LEU A 70 3.22 -8.13 1.76
N PRO A 71 3.03 -6.86 1.35
CA PRO A 71 3.64 -5.74 2.06
C PRO A 71 2.94 -5.57 3.41
N GLY A 72 3.69 -5.56 4.50
CA GLY A 72 3.14 -5.33 5.84
C GLY A 72 3.91 -6.04 6.95
N GLY A 73 3.59 -5.65 8.19
CA GLY A 73 4.24 -6.18 9.39
C GLY A 73 5.51 -5.43 9.77
N GLU A 74 6.04 -5.81 10.92
CA GLU A 74 7.17 -5.17 11.56
C GLU A 74 8.37 -6.11 11.65
N TRP A 75 9.55 -5.49 11.79
CA TRP A 75 10.85 -6.10 12.06
C TRP A 75 11.40 -6.99 10.96
N ASN A 76 10.78 -8.13 10.70
CA ASN A 76 11.39 -9.21 9.93
C ASN A 76 10.47 -9.63 8.78
N SER A 77 11.02 -9.66 7.57
CA SER A 77 10.30 -10.22 6.43
C SER A 77 10.17 -11.74 6.59
N LYS A 78 8.99 -12.29 6.34
CA LYS A 78 8.71 -13.73 6.53
C LYS A 78 8.77 -14.43 5.18
N ILE A 79 9.70 -15.36 5.02
CA ILE A 79 9.98 -16.06 3.76
C ILE A 79 9.59 -17.53 3.89
N LEU A 80 8.77 -18.00 2.95
CA LEU A 80 8.32 -19.39 2.93
C LEU A 80 9.39 -20.31 2.33
N THR A 81 9.66 -21.42 3.01
CA THR A 81 10.45 -22.54 2.44
C THR A 81 9.57 -23.52 1.68
N SER A 82 10.18 -24.38 0.88
CA SER A 82 9.44 -25.48 0.24
C SER A 82 8.89 -26.46 1.28
N LYS A 83 9.59 -26.62 2.42
CA LYS A 83 9.13 -27.44 3.55
C LYS A 83 7.82 -26.90 4.14
N ALA A 84 7.69 -25.58 4.31
CA ALA A 84 6.48 -24.96 4.85
C ALA A 84 5.22 -25.27 4.04
N CYS A 85 5.37 -25.50 2.73
CA CYS A 85 4.27 -25.85 1.84
C CYS A 85 4.11 -27.35 1.57
N ALA A 86 4.98 -28.21 2.12
CA ALA A 86 5.01 -29.64 1.79
C ALA A 86 3.72 -30.39 2.20
N ALA A 87 3.00 -29.90 3.21
CA ALA A 87 1.72 -30.46 3.65
C ALA A 87 0.53 -30.04 2.77
N TYR A 88 0.73 -29.11 1.82
CA TYR A 88 -0.33 -28.46 1.04
C TYR A 88 -0.08 -28.55 -0.48
N LYS A 89 0.49 -29.67 -0.95
CA LYS A 89 0.91 -29.85 -2.35
C LYS A 89 -0.21 -29.70 -3.38
N ASP A 90 -1.43 -30.06 -3.02
CA ASP A 90 -2.61 -29.93 -3.88
C ASP A 90 -3.26 -28.54 -3.79
N GLY A 91 -2.71 -27.65 -2.97
CA GLY A 91 -3.17 -26.29 -2.76
C GLY A 91 -2.32 -25.23 -3.46
N THR A 92 -2.51 -23.99 -3.05
CA THR A 92 -1.85 -22.81 -3.63
C THR A 92 -0.68 -22.28 -2.78
N CYS A 93 -0.23 -23.05 -1.78
CA CYS A 93 0.83 -22.62 -0.89
C CYS A 93 2.11 -22.27 -1.65
N GLY A 94 2.74 -21.15 -1.31
CA GLY A 94 4.00 -20.73 -1.92
C GLY A 94 3.91 -20.34 -3.40
N ARG A 95 2.71 -20.04 -3.93
CA ARG A 95 2.54 -19.55 -5.31
C ARG A 95 3.31 -18.27 -5.62
N GLY A 96 3.58 -17.42 -4.63
CA GLY A 96 4.47 -16.26 -4.77
C GLY A 96 5.96 -16.60 -4.81
N GLY A 97 6.30 -17.89 -4.64
CA GLY A 97 7.66 -18.40 -4.57
C GLY A 97 8.01 -18.89 -3.17
N THR A 98 8.88 -19.91 -3.14
CA THR A 98 9.57 -20.37 -1.95
C THR A 98 11.07 -20.20 -2.13
N TRP A 99 11.81 -20.09 -1.02
CA TRP A 99 13.26 -20.07 -1.02
C TRP A 99 13.80 -20.93 0.12
N ASP A 100 14.68 -21.86 -0.25
CA ASP A 100 15.40 -22.75 0.66
C ASP A 100 16.87 -22.32 0.66
N PRO A 101 17.28 -21.39 1.54
CA PRO A 101 18.64 -20.86 1.52
C PRO A 101 19.66 -21.95 1.80
N LYS A 102 20.81 -21.90 1.12
CA LYS A 102 21.95 -22.80 1.37
C LYS A 102 22.64 -22.52 2.70
N ALA A 103 22.58 -21.27 3.17
CA ALA A 103 23.17 -20.85 4.42
C ALA A 103 22.31 -21.27 5.61
N ASP A 104 22.96 -21.71 6.69
CA ASP A 104 22.30 -21.92 7.97
C ASP A 104 21.80 -20.59 8.55
N ALA A 105 20.81 -20.67 9.45
CA ALA A 105 20.29 -19.51 10.14
C ALA A 105 21.42 -18.73 10.84
N SER A 106 21.39 -17.42 10.70
CA SER A 106 22.30 -16.51 11.39
C SER A 106 22.02 -16.51 12.90
N VAL A 107 20.73 -16.59 13.26
CA VAL A 107 20.22 -16.56 14.63
C VAL A 107 19.09 -17.58 14.77
N ALA A 108 19.09 -18.34 15.86
CA ALA A 108 17.96 -19.20 16.21
C ALA A 108 16.74 -18.34 16.55
N ALA A 109 15.60 -18.57 15.88
CA ALA A 109 14.36 -17.89 16.23
C ALA A 109 13.54 -18.81 17.14
N THR A 110 13.22 -18.34 18.34
CA THR A 110 12.42 -19.08 19.33
C THR A 110 10.92 -18.86 19.14
N GLU A 111 10.51 -17.82 18.42
CA GLU A 111 9.12 -17.42 18.26
C GLU A 111 8.58 -17.67 16.85
N GLY A 112 7.31 -18.10 16.79
CA GLY A 112 6.58 -18.33 15.55
C GLY A 112 5.94 -17.06 14.98
N TRP A 113 5.57 -17.07 13.71
CA TRP A 113 4.63 -16.12 13.13
C TRP A 113 3.23 -16.61 13.48
N VAL A 114 2.64 -15.92 14.45
CA VAL A 114 1.27 -16.13 14.90
C VAL A 114 0.46 -14.91 14.51
N ASP A 115 -0.75 -15.16 14.01
CA ASP A 115 -1.74 -14.14 13.73
C ASP A 115 -3.11 -14.60 14.18
N ASP A 116 -3.69 -13.89 15.15
CA ASP A 116 -4.95 -14.31 15.76
C ASP A 116 -6.18 -14.03 14.90
N ALA A 117 -6.14 -13.00 14.05
CA ALA A 117 -7.29 -12.58 13.27
C ALA A 117 -7.47 -13.47 12.04
N ASN A 118 -6.38 -13.75 11.33
CA ASN A 118 -6.35 -14.67 10.20
C ASN A 118 -6.01 -16.13 10.59
N LYS A 119 -5.81 -16.41 11.89
CA LYS A 119 -5.46 -17.74 12.42
C LYS A 119 -4.24 -18.36 11.72
N VAL A 120 -3.21 -17.54 11.53
CA VAL A 120 -1.90 -18.00 11.05
C VAL A 120 -1.13 -18.56 12.23
N ASN A 121 -0.58 -19.75 12.08
CA ASN A 121 0.32 -20.35 13.07
C ASN A 121 1.50 -21.01 12.36
N SER A 122 2.71 -20.68 12.78
CA SER A 122 3.94 -21.24 12.23
C SER A 122 4.94 -21.58 13.33
N THR A 123 5.80 -22.56 13.04
CA THR A 123 6.83 -23.05 13.96
C THR A 123 8.14 -23.30 13.21
N GLY A 124 9.22 -23.55 13.97
CA GLY A 124 10.50 -23.99 13.40
C GLY A 124 11.23 -22.91 12.59
N GLN A 125 11.37 -21.71 13.15
CA GLN A 125 11.91 -20.55 12.46
C GLN A 125 13.43 -20.39 12.67
N GLY A 126 14.09 -19.73 11.73
CA GLY A 126 15.44 -19.20 11.88
C GLY A 126 15.53 -17.83 11.23
N ILE A 127 16.30 -16.92 11.82
CA ILE A 127 16.57 -15.62 11.22
C ILE A 127 17.86 -15.72 10.42
N LEU A 128 17.78 -15.32 9.16
CA LEU A 128 18.89 -15.22 8.24
C LEU A 128 19.15 -13.73 7.98
N LEU A 129 20.38 -13.29 8.22
CA LEU A 129 20.83 -11.94 7.89
C LEU A 129 21.49 -11.98 6.51
N GLN A 130 20.76 -11.56 5.49
CA GLN A 130 21.22 -11.53 4.10
C GLN A 130 20.67 -10.31 3.38
N ALA A 131 21.02 -10.13 2.10
CA ALA A 131 20.51 -9.01 1.36
C ALA A 131 18.99 -9.11 1.09
N THR A 132 18.34 -7.95 1.14
CA THR A 132 17.02 -7.73 0.56
C THR A 132 17.15 -6.63 -0.49
N THR A 133 16.59 -6.88 -1.66
CA THR A 133 16.77 -6.03 -2.84
C THR A 133 15.41 -5.64 -3.40
N VAL A 134 15.23 -4.33 -3.61
CA VAL A 134 14.08 -3.74 -4.31
C VAL A 134 14.58 -2.90 -5.47
N GLY A 135 14.22 -3.27 -6.69
CA GLY A 135 14.76 -2.64 -7.90
C GLY A 135 16.28 -2.74 -7.92
N SER A 136 16.97 -1.60 -7.92
CA SER A 136 18.43 -1.51 -7.88
C SER A 136 19.01 -1.30 -6.47
N PHE A 137 18.17 -1.27 -5.43
CA PHE A 137 18.58 -0.96 -4.06
C PHE A 137 18.66 -2.23 -3.21
N SER A 138 19.88 -2.62 -2.86
CA SER A 138 20.19 -3.78 -2.03
C SER A 138 20.72 -3.36 -0.67
N TYR A 139 20.14 -3.91 0.40
CA TYR A 139 20.63 -3.72 1.77
C TYR A 139 20.96 -5.06 2.40
N TRP A 140 22.22 -5.23 2.78
CA TRP A 140 22.75 -6.41 3.47
C TRP A 140 22.43 -6.38 4.96
N ASN A 141 22.56 -7.55 5.60
CA ASN A 141 22.11 -7.79 6.98
C ASN A 141 20.62 -7.48 7.19
N SER A 142 19.81 -7.62 6.13
CA SER A 142 18.35 -7.54 6.27
C SER A 142 17.85 -8.79 6.98
N SER A 143 16.95 -8.64 7.94
CA SER A 143 16.47 -9.74 8.76
C SER A 143 15.32 -10.49 8.09
N LEU A 144 15.63 -11.71 7.65
CA LEU A 144 14.72 -12.62 6.97
C LEU A 144 14.40 -13.81 7.87
N VAL A 145 13.13 -13.99 8.21
CA VAL A 145 12.68 -15.16 8.95
C VAL A 145 12.29 -16.25 7.97
N ILE A 146 13.01 -17.37 8.04
CA ILE A 146 12.78 -18.55 7.22
C ILE A 146 11.73 -19.43 7.90
N ILE A 147 10.57 -19.56 7.26
CA ILE A 147 9.41 -20.29 7.78
C ILE A 147 9.47 -21.73 7.27
N LYS A 148 9.56 -22.71 8.18
CA LYS A 148 9.65 -24.14 7.85
C LYS A 148 8.35 -24.90 7.99
N ASP A 149 7.45 -24.44 8.85
CA ASP A 149 6.16 -25.06 9.12
C ASP A 149 5.13 -23.95 9.36
N ILE A 150 4.02 -23.94 8.64
CA ILE A 150 2.99 -22.89 8.71
C ILE A 150 1.61 -23.42 8.33
N SER A 151 0.56 -22.86 8.93
CA SER A 151 -0.83 -23.12 8.57
C SER A 151 -1.68 -21.88 8.75
N ILE A 152 -2.71 -21.74 7.91
CA ILE A 152 -3.84 -20.83 8.07
C ILE A 152 -5.05 -21.69 8.37
N THR A 153 -5.80 -21.33 9.42
CA THR A 153 -7.09 -21.97 9.72
C THR A 153 -8.21 -21.10 9.19
N ASN A 154 -8.96 -21.60 8.20
CA ASN A 154 -10.13 -20.93 7.67
C ASN A 154 -11.26 -20.86 8.74
N PRO A 155 -12.27 -20.00 8.55
CA PRO A 155 -13.40 -19.87 9.48
C PRO A 155 -14.20 -21.16 9.73
N ASP A 156 -14.24 -22.08 8.76
CA ASP A 156 -14.87 -23.41 8.89
C ASP A 156 -13.99 -24.43 9.63
N GLY A 157 -12.78 -24.04 10.05
CA GLY A 157 -11.80 -24.89 10.72
C GLY A 157 -10.88 -25.66 9.79
N SER A 158 -11.09 -25.62 8.46
CA SER A 158 -10.20 -26.24 7.49
C SER A 158 -8.82 -25.54 7.47
N LYS A 159 -7.75 -26.29 7.18
CA LYS A 159 -6.39 -25.77 7.17
C LYS A 159 -5.82 -25.69 5.75
N ARG A 160 -5.07 -24.63 5.48
CA ARG A 160 -4.33 -24.42 4.22
C ARG A 160 -2.99 -23.75 4.47
N GLY A 161 -2.09 -23.81 3.50
CA GLY A 161 -0.86 -23.02 3.50
C GLY A 161 -1.08 -21.60 2.91
N PRO A 162 -0.27 -20.61 3.29
CA PRO A 162 -0.27 -19.29 2.67
C PRO A 162 0.33 -19.33 1.25
N GLU A 163 -0.23 -18.56 0.32
CA GLU A 163 0.35 -18.40 -1.02
C GLU A 163 1.61 -17.53 -1.01
N LEU A 164 1.72 -16.64 -0.03
CA LEU A 164 2.69 -15.54 0.05
C LEU A 164 3.34 -15.49 1.44
N GLY A 165 4.62 -15.14 1.46
CA GLY A 165 5.27 -14.60 2.66
C GLY A 165 4.88 -13.14 2.89
N SER A 166 5.65 -12.43 3.72
CA SER A 166 5.46 -10.99 3.96
C SER A 166 6.76 -10.20 3.91
N PHE A 167 6.65 -8.96 3.42
CA PHE A 167 7.71 -7.97 3.36
C PHE A 167 7.45 -6.90 4.43
N ALA A 168 8.28 -6.90 5.47
CA ALA A 168 8.11 -5.99 6.60
C ALA A 168 8.38 -4.54 6.18
N LEU A 169 7.55 -3.61 6.64
CA LEU A 169 7.59 -2.19 6.23
C LEU A 169 8.29 -1.28 7.25
N GLY A 170 8.88 -1.85 8.29
CA GLY A 170 9.67 -1.15 9.29
C GLY A 170 9.55 -1.77 10.67
N GLY A 171 9.71 -0.97 11.71
CA GLY A 171 9.64 -1.38 13.11
C GLY A 171 9.93 -0.18 14.01
N PRO A 172 9.69 -0.28 15.33
CA PRO A 172 10.00 0.78 16.29
C PRO A 172 11.43 1.30 16.21
N GLU A 173 12.38 0.46 15.77
CA GLU A 173 13.75 0.85 15.48
C GLU A 173 14.17 0.38 14.07
N MET A 174 15.19 1.03 13.51
CA MET A 174 15.75 0.69 12.20
C MET A 174 16.46 -0.68 12.17
N SER A 175 16.94 -1.15 13.32
CA SER A 175 17.72 -2.38 13.47
C SER A 175 17.39 -3.13 14.75
N GLN A 176 17.64 -4.44 14.77
CA GLN A 176 17.54 -5.30 15.95
C GLN A 176 18.91 -5.88 16.27
N LYS A 177 19.21 -5.99 17.57
CA LYS A 177 20.35 -6.74 18.07
C LYS A 177 19.90 -8.15 18.46
N PHE A 178 20.62 -9.16 17.98
CA PHE A 178 20.36 -10.55 18.29
C PHE A 178 21.50 -11.11 19.13
N ALA A 179 21.14 -11.80 20.23
CA ALA A 179 22.12 -12.57 21.00
C ALA A 179 22.69 -13.69 20.12
N THR A 180 24.00 -13.83 20.10
CA THR A 180 24.65 -14.97 19.45
C THR A 180 24.57 -16.19 20.36
N ASP A 181 24.42 -17.37 19.78
CA ASP A 181 24.63 -18.61 20.54
C ASP A 181 26.08 -18.69 21.05
N SER A 182 26.33 -19.57 22.02
CA SER A 182 27.65 -19.75 22.64
C SER A 182 28.76 -20.21 21.69
N THR A 183 28.45 -20.53 20.43
CA THR A 183 29.42 -20.93 19.39
C THR A 183 29.86 -19.79 18.48
N ARG A 184 29.16 -18.63 18.50
CA ARG A 184 29.53 -17.42 17.75
C ARG A 184 29.87 -16.28 18.73
N ALA A 185 31.17 -16.01 18.86
CA ALA A 185 31.78 -15.14 19.87
C ALA A 185 31.10 -13.77 20.11
N THR A 186 30.90 -13.45 21.40
CA THR A 186 30.91 -12.15 22.13
C THR A 186 30.38 -10.83 21.53
N LEU A 187 29.86 -10.76 20.30
CA LEU A 187 29.25 -9.54 19.73
C LEU A 187 27.84 -9.82 19.20
N PRO A 188 26.82 -9.04 19.62
CA PRO A 188 25.46 -9.22 19.11
C PRO A 188 25.40 -8.96 17.60
N MET A 189 24.70 -9.84 16.87
CA MET A 189 24.46 -9.63 15.44
C MET A 189 23.41 -8.54 15.24
N VAL A 190 23.64 -7.61 14.31
CA VAL A 190 22.70 -6.52 14.02
C VAL A 190 22.00 -6.79 12.69
N GLY A 191 20.68 -6.94 12.73
CA GLY A 191 19.85 -7.06 11.53
C GLY A 191 18.99 -5.82 11.31
N PHE A 192 18.79 -5.44 10.05
CA PHE A 192 17.97 -4.30 9.65
C PHE A 192 16.66 -4.77 9.02
N ASN A 193 15.58 -4.01 9.21
CA ASN A 193 14.46 -4.10 8.27
C ASN A 193 14.83 -3.29 7.00
N TYR A 194 14.19 -3.57 5.86
CA TYR A 194 14.59 -2.95 4.57
C TYR A 194 14.56 -1.41 4.63
N ALA A 195 13.49 -0.82 5.15
CA ALA A 195 13.34 0.64 5.24
C ALA A 195 14.34 1.27 6.22
N GLY A 196 14.66 0.58 7.31
CA GLY A 196 15.72 0.98 8.24
C GLY A 196 17.11 0.93 7.61
N GLY A 197 17.39 -0.09 6.80
CA GLY A 197 18.62 -0.19 6.02
C GLY A 197 18.78 0.94 5.01
N ALA A 198 17.70 1.28 4.30
CA ALA A 198 17.66 2.40 3.35
C ALA A 198 17.95 3.75 4.02
N PHE A 199 17.31 4.00 5.16
CA PHE A 199 17.53 5.21 5.94
C PHE A 199 18.96 5.27 6.50
N ASN A 200 19.49 4.14 7.01
CA ASN A 200 20.86 4.06 7.52
C ASN A 200 21.92 4.42 6.47
N LYS A 201 21.65 4.10 5.20
CA LYS A 201 22.52 4.43 4.07
C LYS A 201 22.29 5.82 3.51
N SER A 202 21.35 6.58 4.06
CA SER A 202 20.94 7.90 3.56
C SER A 202 20.40 7.86 2.13
N ASP A 203 19.93 6.70 1.67
CA ASP A 203 19.24 6.56 0.38
C ASP A 203 17.79 7.05 0.47
N THR A 204 17.24 7.10 1.69
CA THR A 204 15.98 7.77 2.00
C THR A 204 16.15 8.87 3.05
N LYS A 205 15.33 9.92 2.94
CA LYS A 205 15.31 11.03 3.91
C LYS A 205 14.67 10.69 5.26
N SER A 206 13.90 9.62 5.32
CA SER A 206 13.24 9.17 6.55
C SER A 206 13.12 7.65 6.59
N PHE A 207 12.98 7.14 7.82
CA PHE A 207 12.56 5.77 8.07
C PHE A 207 11.03 5.70 8.05
N SER A 208 10.47 5.62 6.84
CA SER A 208 9.03 5.74 6.61
C SER A 208 8.57 4.92 5.41
N TYR A 209 7.25 4.80 5.25
CA TYR A 209 6.64 4.33 4.01
C TYR A 209 5.27 4.97 3.76
N GLY A 210 4.86 4.97 2.49
CA GLY A 210 3.50 5.23 2.05
C GLY A 210 3.00 4.09 1.17
N LEU A 211 1.77 3.62 1.43
CA LEU A 211 1.19 2.43 0.83
C LEU A 211 -0.28 2.64 0.44
N GLN A 212 -0.60 2.26 -0.79
CA GLN A 212 -1.96 1.96 -1.25
C GLN A 212 -1.90 0.62 -1.99
N ILE A 213 -2.69 -0.37 -1.57
CA ILE A 213 -2.51 -1.75 -2.05
C ILE A 213 -3.13 -2.04 -3.43
N GLY A 214 -3.75 -1.05 -4.05
CA GLY A 214 -4.48 -1.20 -5.31
C GLY A 214 -5.75 -2.03 -5.17
N SER A 215 -6.26 -2.51 -6.30
CA SER A 215 -7.33 -3.50 -6.39
C SER A 215 -7.03 -4.44 -7.55
N ALA A 216 -6.74 -5.70 -7.25
CA ALA A 216 -6.45 -6.70 -8.28
C ALA A 216 -7.66 -6.92 -9.21
N PHE A 217 -8.87 -6.93 -8.65
CA PHE A 217 -10.11 -7.11 -9.42
C PHE A 217 -10.30 -6.04 -10.50
N HIS A 218 -10.02 -4.77 -10.19
CA HIS A 218 -10.11 -3.67 -11.16
C HIS A 218 -8.84 -3.49 -12.02
N GLY A 219 -7.85 -4.36 -11.85
CA GLY A 219 -6.53 -4.23 -12.46
C GLY A 219 -5.81 -2.94 -12.07
N TYR A 220 -6.07 -2.45 -10.85
CA TYR A 220 -5.46 -1.26 -10.29
C TYR A 220 -4.23 -1.69 -9.46
N PRO A 221 -3.00 -1.50 -9.97
CA PRO A 221 -1.80 -1.87 -9.22
C PRO A 221 -1.66 -1.05 -7.95
N GLY A 222 -1.04 -1.63 -6.92
CA GLY A 222 -0.68 -0.88 -5.72
C GLY A 222 0.46 0.11 -5.97
N SER A 223 0.73 0.91 -4.95
CA SER A 223 1.87 1.84 -4.88
C SER A 223 2.43 1.75 -3.47
N LEU A 224 3.70 1.39 -3.35
CA LEU A 224 4.45 1.34 -2.10
C LEU A 224 5.74 2.12 -2.32
N ILE A 225 5.95 3.13 -1.50
CA ILE A 225 7.12 4.01 -1.55
C ILE A 225 7.81 3.95 -0.19
N ILE A 226 9.09 3.57 -0.16
CA ILE A 226 9.92 3.62 1.06
C ILE A 226 10.57 5.01 1.15
N GLY A 227 10.52 5.65 2.31
CA GLY A 227 11.01 7.02 2.53
C GLY A 227 10.11 8.13 1.99
N GLY A 228 8.93 7.79 1.47
CA GLY A 228 8.06 8.72 0.77
C GLY A 228 6.65 8.16 0.57
N TYR A 229 5.87 8.82 -0.28
CA TYR A 229 4.53 8.38 -0.68
C TYR A 229 4.19 8.83 -2.09
N ASP A 230 3.16 8.22 -2.67
CA ASP A 230 2.61 8.62 -3.96
C ASP A 230 1.37 9.49 -3.73
N LYS A 231 1.48 10.80 -3.98
CA LYS A 231 0.40 11.77 -3.83
C LYS A 231 -0.83 11.39 -4.64
N GLY A 232 -0.65 10.71 -5.77
CA GLY A 232 -1.75 10.25 -6.61
C GLY A 232 -2.61 9.15 -5.98
N ARG A 233 -2.26 8.68 -4.77
CA ARG A 233 -2.94 7.58 -4.06
C ARG A 233 -3.69 8.01 -2.81
N LEU A 234 -3.74 9.30 -2.51
CA LEU A 234 -4.51 9.82 -1.38
C LEU A 234 -5.32 11.07 -1.74
N ILE A 235 -6.51 11.13 -1.15
CA ILE A 235 -7.40 12.28 -1.14
C ILE A 235 -7.60 12.65 0.33
N GLY A 236 -7.20 13.88 0.68
CA GLY A 236 -7.44 14.47 1.98
C GLY A 236 -8.92 14.82 2.21
N PRO A 237 -9.34 15.02 3.47
CA PRO A 237 -8.51 14.98 4.68
C PRO A 237 -8.07 13.56 5.08
N TYR A 238 -7.13 13.46 6.02
CA TYR A 238 -6.65 12.21 6.59
C TYR A 238 -6.74 12.22 8.12
N THR A 239 -6.76 11.04 8.72
CA THR A 239 -6.62 10.87 10.18
C THR A 239 -5.16 10.54 10.51
N ALA A 240 -4.71 10.90 11.71
CA ALA A 240 -3.36 10.60 12.20
C ALA A 240 -3.43 9.85 13.53
N PHE A 241 -2.55 8.86 13.73
CA PHE A 241 -2.55 7.99 14.90
C PHE A 241 -1.17 7.39 15.16
N ASN A 242 -0.89 6.98 16.40
CA ASN A 242 0.40 6.39 16.76
C ASN A 242 0.40 4.86 16.71
N LYS A 243 -0.67 4.24 17.24
CA LYS A 243 -0.85 2.78 17.31
C LYS A 243 -1.98 2.30 16.40
N ALA A 244 -3.21 2.66 16.74
CA ALA A 244 -4.41 2.33 15.99
C ALA A 244 -5.40 3.51 16.07
N PRO A 245 -6.04 3.93 14.96
CA PRO A 245 -7.08 4.95 15.01
C PRO A 245 -8.35 4.44 15.68
N LEU A 246 -9.14 5.37 16.22
CA LEU A 246 -10.49 5.10 16.71
C LEU A 246 -11.47 5.13 15.53
N LEU A 247 -12.13 4.01 15.25
CA LEU A 247 -13.27 3.94 14.35
C LEU A 247 -14.52 4.43 15.09
N LEU A 248 -15.09 5.53 14.61
CA LEU A 248 -16.23 6.20 15.21
C LEU A 248 -17.56 5.64 14.74
N ASP A 249 -17.64 5.22 13.48
CA ASP A 249 -18.86 4.69 12.88
C ASP A 249 -18.59 3.86 11.62
N VAL A 250 -19.53 2.98 11.31
CA VAL A 250 -19.67 2.30 10.02
C VAL A 250 -21.01 2.71 9.40
N SER A 251 -21.01 3.01 8.11
CA SER A 251 -22.18 3.51 7.38
C SER A 251 -22.32 2.83 6.02
N ILE A 252 -23.52 2.87 5.46
CA ILE A 252 -23.77 2.53 4.05
C ILE A 252 -24.27 3.79 3.37
N GLY A 253 -23.73 4.12 2.21
CA GLY A 253 -24.15 5.32 1.48
C GLY A 253 -23.87 5.24 0.00
N VAL A 254 -24.17 6.33 -0.70
CA VAL A 254 -23.97 6.47 -2.16
C VAL A 254 -23.17 7.73 -2.43
N ALA A 255 -22.09 7.60 -3.21
CA ALA A 255 -21.16 8.69 -3.46
C ALA A 255 -21.70 9.72 -4.47
N THR A 256 -22.52 9.28 -5.45
CA THR A 256 -23.16 10.14 -6.46
C THR A 256 -24.35 9.42 -7.12
N GLY A 257 -25.32 10.19 -7.63
CA GLY A 257 -26.52 9.67 -8.29
C GLY A 257 -27.56 9.07 -7.35
N GLY A 258 -28.50 8.32 -7.94
CA GLY A 258 -29.59 7.62 -7.26
C GLY A 258 -29.13 6.53 -6.29
N SER A 259 -30.01 6.13 -5.36
CA SER A 259 -29.69 5.13 -4.33
C SER A 259 -30.31 3.76 -4.63
N PRO A 260 -29.57 2.65 -4.39
CA PRO A 260 -30.16 1.31 -4.34
C PRO A 260 -31.15 1.09 -3.19
N TRP A 261 -31.22 2.05 -2.26
CA TRP A 261 -32.06 2.05 -1.07
C TRP A 261 -33.04 3.23 -1.06
N ASP A 262 -33.96 3.22 -0.10
CA ASP A 262 -34.85 4.34 0.23
C ASP A 262 -34.15 5.47 1.03
N PHE A 263 -32.85 5.33 1.27
CA PHE A 263 -31.99 6.34 1.90
C PHE A 263 -30.75 6.63 1.05
N LYS A 264 -30.17 7.83 1.19
CA LYS A 264 -28.87 8.18 0.59
C LYS A 264 -27.68 7.74 1.47
N GLU A 265 -27.85 7.79 2.78
CA GLU A 265 -26.85 7.32 3.75
C GLU A 265 -27.53 6.79 5.02
N ARG A 266 -26.99 5.70 5.57
CA ARG A 266 -27.39 5.06 6.82
C ARG A 266 -26.16 4.92 7.71
N LYS A 267 -26.18 5.61 8.85
CA LYS A 267 -25.11 5.63 9.87
C LYS A 267 -25.45 4.74 11.06
N GLY A 268 -24.50 4.56 11.97
CA GLY A 268 -24.70 3.83 13.22
C GLY A 268 -24.71 2.31 13.03
N LEU A 269 -23.97 1.80 12.04
CA LEU A 269 -23.87 0.36 11.79
C LEU A 269 -22.73 -0.30 12.59
N LEU A 270 -21.92 0.49 13.29
CA LEU A 270 -20.89 -0.03 14.20
C LEU A 270 -21.51 -0.45 15.53
N ILE A 271 -21.85 -1.73 15.63
CA ILE A 271 -22.55 -2.33 16.75
C ILE A 271 -21.61 -3.29 17.50
N SER A 272 -21.45 -3.09 18.81
CA SER A 272 -20.70 -3.98 19.70
C SER A 272 -21.37 -5.36 19.80
N ASN A 273 -20.65 -6.35 20.32
CA ASN A 273 -21.24 -7.66 20.64
C ASN A 273 -22.30 -7.61 21.76
N THR A 274 -22.40 -6.50 22.50
CA THR A 274 -23.49 -6.21 23.46
C THR A 274 -24.67 -5.48 22.84
N SER A 275 -24.72 -5.36 21.51
CA SER A 275 -25.80 -4.74 20.73
C SER A 275 -25.97 -3.24 20.97
N GLN A 276 -24.89 -2.54 21.29
CA GLN A 276 -24.87 -1.08 21.45
C GLN A 276 -24.04 -0.43 20.34
N VAL A 277 -24.46 0.77 19.90
CA VAL A 277 -23.61 1.63 19.06
C VAL A 277 -22.33 1.93 19.84
N THR A 278 -21.18 1.79 19.19
CA THR A 278 -19.88 1.87 19.85
C THR A 278 -18.84 2.56 18.98
N THR A 279 -17.67 2.81 19.57
CA THR A 279 -16.44 3.20 18.87
C THR A 279 -15.36 2.17 19.18
N LEU A 280 -14.53 1.79 18.21
CA LEU A 280 -13.55 0.72 18.38
C LEU A 280 -12.15 1.18 17.98
N SER A 281 -11.12 0.77 18.72
CA SER A 281 -9.75 0.84 18.22
C SER A 281 -9.58 -0.17 17.09
N VAL A 282 -9.15 0.29 15.91
CA VAL A 282 -8.96 -0.57 14.73
C VAL A 282 -7.56 -0.38 14.14
N LEU A 283 -6.84 -1.46 13.88
CA LEU A 283 -5.54 -1.41 13.22
C LEU A 283 -5.72 -1.66 11.71
N PRO A 284 -5.29 -0.74 10.83
CA PRO A 284 -5.16 -1.05 9.41
C PRO A 284 -3.92 -1.94 9.18
N ASP A 285 -4.10 -3.20 8.79
CA ASP A 285 -3.00 -4.15 8.57
C ASP A 285 -3.12 -4.88 7.22
N PRO A 286 -2.25 -4.59 6.23
CA PRO A 286 -2.28 -5.22 4.91
C PRO A 286 -1.93 -6.72 4.90
N ARG A 287 -1.42 -7.28 6.00
CA ARG A 287 -1.27 -8.75 6.15
C ARG A 287 -2.62 -9.42 6.42
N GLN A 288 -3.58 -8.71 7.00
CA GLN A 288 -4.93 -9.22 7.23
C GLN A 288 -5.79 -9.19 5.98
N THR A 289 -6.70 -10.14 5.86
CA THR A 289 -7.54 -10.29 4.67
C THR A 289 -8.85 -9.49 4.82
N TYR A 290 -9.53 -9.67 5.95
CA TYR A 290 -10.93 -9.32 6.11
C TYR A 290 -11.14 -8.00 6.86
N LEU A 291 -12.40 -7.57 6.93
CA LEU A 291 -12.89 -6.64 7.94
C LEU A 291 -13.16 -7.44 9.22
N HIS A 292 -12.21 -7.44 10.15
CA HIS A 292 -12.34 -8.13 11.43
C HIS A 292 -13.04 -7.20 12.42
N LEU A 293 -14.36 -7.33 12.48
CA LEU A 293 -15.27 -6.45 13.22
C LEU A 293 -16.16 -7.28 14.17
N PRO A 294 -16.87 -6.65 15.12
CA PRO A 294 -17.84 -7.37 15.94
C PRO A 294 -18.88 -8.10 15.07
N GLY A 295 -19.30 -9.29 15.47
CA GLY A 295 -20.28 -10.07 14.71
C GLY A 295 -21.59 -9.32 14.49
N ASN A 296 -22.02 -8.55 15.49
CA ASN A 296 -23.22 -7.71 15.40
C ASN A 296 -23.09 -6.60 14.36
N THR A 297 -21.89 -6.06 14.12
CA THR A 297 -21.65 -5.10 13.04
C THR A 297 -21.86 -5.76 11.68
N CYS A 298 -21.29 -6.96 11.44
CA CYS A 298 -21.51 -7.69 10.19
C CYS A 298 -22.99 -8.04 9.97
N MET A 299 -23.70 -8.44 11.03
CA MET A 299 -25.12 -8.74 10.98
C MET A 299 -25.97 -7.48 10.70
N GLU A 300 -25.63 -6.34 11.29
CA GLU A 300 -26.34 -5.08 11.04
C GLU A 300 -26.18 -4.65 9.58
N ILE A 301 -24.97 -4.76 9.02
CA ILE A 301 -24.71 -4.50 7.59
C ILE A 301 -25.55 -5.42 6.70
N SER A 302 -25.67 -6.72 7.04
CA SER A 302 -26.41 -7.70 6.23
C SER A 302 -27.90 -7.38 6.06
N LYS A 303 -28.48 -6.51 6.90
CA LYS A 303 -29.89 -6.10 6.77
C LYS A 303 -30.14 -5.23 5.54
N TYR A 304 -29.09 -4.61 5.00
CA TYR A 304 -29.21 -3.62 3.91
C TYR A 304 -28.66 -4.14 2.58
N ILE A 305 -27.88 -5.22 2.57
CA ILE A 305 -27.29 -5.79 1.35
C ILE A 305 -27.68 -7.26 1.21
N PRO A 306 -27.84 -7.79 -0.02
CA PRO A 306 -28.27 -9.17 -0.25
C PRO A 306 -27.13 -10.17 0.03
N ILE A 307 -26.77 -10.32 1.31
CA ILE A 307 -25.82 -11.32 1.80
C ILE A 307 -26.48 -12.24 2.80
N LYS A 308 -25.99 -13.48 2.90
CA LYS A 308 -26.45 -14.46 3.87
C LYS A 308 -25.26 -15.15 4.52
N PHE A 309 -25.30 -15.31 5.84
CA PHE A 309 -24.28 -16.09 6.53
C PHE A 309 -24.43 -17.57 6.20
N ASP A 310 -23.36 -18.18 5.72
CA ASP A 310 -23.29 -19.61 5.48
C ASP A 310 -22.77 -20.33 6.72
N ASN A 311 -23.59 -21.24 7.27
CA ASN A 311 -23.26 -21.93 8.50
C ASN A 311 -22.17 -22.99 8.37
N THR A 312 -21.84 -23.42 7.14
CA THR A 312 -20.81 -24.42 6.88
C THR A 312 -19.47 -23.75 6.66
N LEU A 313 -19.39 -22.81 5.71
CA LEU A 313 -18.18 -22.08 5.39
C LEU A 313 -17.83 -21.00 6.42
N LYS A 314 -18.82 -20.55 7.20
CA LYS A 314 -18.70 -19.44 8.18
C LYS A 314 -18.30 -18.10 7.55
N TYR A 315 -18.75 -17.86 6.32
CA TYR A 315 -18.62 -16.58 5.61
C TYR A 315 -19.98 -15.97 5.29
N TRP A 316 -20.01 -14.66 5.06
CA TRP A 316 -21.16 -13.99 4.45
C TRP A 316 -21.09 -14.11 2.94
N LEU A 317 -22.03 -14.83 2.33
CA LEU A 317 -22.07 -15.05 0.89
C LEU A 317 -23.03 -14.06 0.22
N TRP A 318 -22.65 -13.53 -0.94
CA TRP A 318 -23.55 -12.73 -1.76
C TRP A 318 -24.64 -13.60 -2.37
N ASN A 319 -25.89 -13.15 -2.30
CA ASN A 319 -26.98 -13.72 -3.09
C ASN A 319 -26.94 -13.12 -4.50
N THR A 320 -26.23 -13.78 -5.41
CA THR A 320 -26.00 -13.27 -6.77
C THR A 320 -27.23 -13.32 -7.68
N GLU A 321 -28.28 -14.02 -7.25
CA GLU A 321 -29.58 -14.09 -7.93
C GLU A 321 -30.49 -12.91 -7.54
N ASP A 322 -30.20 -12.21 -6.44
CA ASP A 322 -30.97 -11.04 -6.01
C ASP A 322 -30.78 -9.87 -7.00
N SER A 323 -31.89 -9.29 -7.46
CA SER A 323 -31.89 -8.11 -8.34
C SER A 323 -31.07 -6.92 -7.80
N LYS A 324 -31.00 -6.76 -6.47
CA LYS A 324 -30.23 -5.69 -5.81
C LYS A 324 -28.73 -5.94 -5.84
N TYR A 325 -28.27 -7.19 -5.95
CA TYR A 325 -26.84 -7.51 -5.90
C TYR A 325 -26.07 -6.75 -6.99
N LYS A 326 -26.45 -6.93 -8.26
CA LYS A 326 -25.81 -6.25 -9.40
C LYS A 326 -25.94 -4.73 -9.30
N THR A 327 -27.06 -4.24 -8.79
CA THR A 327 -27.31 -2.80 -8.60
C THR A 327 -26.34 -2.21 -7.57
N ILE A 328 -26.14 -2.87 -6.43
CA ILE A 328 -25.27 -2.40 -5.35
C ILE A 328 -23.81 -2.48 -5.77
N VAL A 329 -23.34 -3.62 -6.28
CA VAL A 329 -21.89 -3.80 -6.58
C VAL A 329 -21.41 -2.99 -7.78
N ASN A 330 -22.30 -2.56 -8.69
CA ASN A 330 -21.92 -1.74 -9.85
C ASN A 330 -22.21 -0.25 -9.68
N SER A 331 -23.00 0.15 -8.69
CA SER A 331 -23.31 1.58 -8.45
C SER A 331 -22.23 2.27 -7.61
N PRO A 332 -22.28 3.61 -7.47
CA PRO A 332 -21.45 4.38 -6.53
C PRO A 332 -21.75 4.13 -5.04
N ALA A 333 -22.36 3.00 -4.70
CA ALA A 333 -22.66 2.61 -3.33
C ALA A 333 -21.39 2.15 -2.59
N TYR A 334 -21.28 2.50 -1.31
CA TYR A 334 -20.10 2.23 -0.49
C TYR A 334 -20.46 1.81 0.94
N LEU A 335 -19.51 1.13 1.57
CA LEU A 335 -19.40 0.99 3.03
C LEU A 335 -18.41 2.04 3.55
N GLY A 336 -18.86 2.92 4.45
CA GLY A 336 -18.11 4.06 4.94
C GLY A 336 -17.59 3.85 6.35
N PHE A 337 -16.32 4.15 6.59
CA PHE A 337 -15.63 4.04 7.89
C PHE A 337 -15.19 5.42 8.34
N THR A 338 -15.70 5.88 9.49
CA THR A 338 -15.47 7.24 9.97
C THR A 338 -14.44 7.27 11.09
N PHE A 339 -13.46 8.15 10.96
CA PHE A 339 -12.34 8.34 11.88
C PHE A 339 -12.27 9.81 12.35
N PRO A 340 -11.65 10.08 13.51
CA PRO A 340 -11.42 11.45 13.95
C PRO A 340 -10.47 12.21 13.00
N PRO A 341 -10.54 13.56 12.98
CA PRO A 341 -9.58 14.37 12.22
C PRO A 341 -8.14 14.15 12.68
N ALA A 342 -7.17 14.44 11.81
CA ALA A 342 -5.79 14.67 12.24
C ALA A 342 -5.69 15.93 13.15
N PRO A 343 -4.64 16.03 13.99
CA PRO A 343 -4.41 17.22 14.82
C PRO A 343 -4.47 18.51 14.00
N GLY A 344 -5.23 19.50 14.48
CA GLY A 344 -5.43 20.79 13.80
C GLY A 344 -6.57 20.81 12.76
N ALA A 345 -7.14 19.67 12.37
CA ALA A 345 -8.33 19.61 11.53
C ALA A 345 -9.62 19.46 12.36
N SER A 346 -10.75 19.93 11.82
CA SER A 346 -12.05 19.94 12.53
C SER A 346 -13.04 18.88 12.07
N SER A 347 -12.83 18.28 10.90
CA SER A 347 -13.79 17.38 10.27
C SER A 347 -13.33 15.93 10.30
N ASN A 348 -14.23 15.04 10.74
CA ASN A 348 -14.01 13.61 10.66
C ASN A 348 -13.67 13.16 9.24
N VAL A 349 -12.90 12.08 9.15
CA VAL A 349 -12.41 11.50 7.91
C VAL A 349 -13.20 10.25 7.64
N THR A 350 -13.94 10.19 6.53
CA THR A 350 -14.69 9.00 6.14
C THR A 350 -14.01 8.33 4.94
N ILE A 351 -13.57 7.09 5.14
CA ILE A 351 -13.06 6.23 4.08
C ILE A 351 -14.22 5.43 3.50
N LYS A 352 -14.52 5.65 2.23
CA LYS A 352 -15.60 5.03 1.46
C LYS A 352 -15.02 3.87 0.66
N VAL A 353 -15.43 2.65 1.02
CA VAL A 353 -15.07 1.42 0.31
C VAL A 353 -16.24 1.03 -0.61
N PRO A 354 -16.14 1.25 -1.93
CA PRO A 354 -17.21 0.85 -2.84
C PRO A 354 -17.51 -0.66 -2.77
N PHE A 355 -18.78 -1.04 -2.89
CA PHE A 355 -19.17 -2.46 -2.79
C PHE A 355 -18.57 -3.34 -3.88
N SER A 356 -18.16 -2.76 -5.01
CA SER A 356 -17.38 -3.46 -6.03
C SER A 356 -16.05 -4.03 -5.50
N LEU A 357 -15.43 -3.40 -4.50
CA LEU A 357 -14.21 -3.88 -3.84
C LEU A 357 -14.48 -4.93 -2.75
N LEU A 358 -15.72 -4.99 -2.27
CA LEU A 358 -16.19 -5.93 -1.23
C LEU A 358 -16.96 -7.12 -1.82
N ASN A 359 -16.96 -7.23 -3.15
CA ASN A 359 -17.51 -8.36 -3.90
C ASN A 359 -16.39 -9.34 -4.25
N LEU A 360 -15.81 -9.96 -3.22
CA LEU A 360 -14.65 -10.84 -3.37
C LEU A 360 -15.08 -12.29 -3.65
N THR A 361 -14.12 -13.13 -4.00
CA THR A 361 -14.39 -14.52 -4.39
C THR A 361 -13.63 -15.49 -3.48
N LEU A 362 -14.35 -16.44 -2.89
CA LEU A 362 -13.77 -17.65 -2.32
C LEU A 362 -13.52 -18.65 -3.45
N ASP A 363 -12.34 -19.24 -3.48
CA ASP A 363 -11.92 -20.23 -4.47
C ASP A 363 -11.12 -21.36 -3.80
N ALA A 364 -10.65 -22.32 -4.61
CA ALA A 364 -9.87 -23.44 -4.12
C ALA A 364 -8.60 -22.96 -3.38
N PRO A 365 -8.28 -23.50 -2.19
CA PRO A 365 -8.87 -24.70 -1.57
C PRO A 365 -10.01 -24.43 -0.58
N ILE A 366 -10.50 -23.19 -0.42
CA ILE A 366 -11.60 -22.89 0.51
C ILE A 366 -12.91 -23.46 -0.02
N THR A 367 -13.20 -23.23 -1.30
CA THR A 367 -14.37 -23.77 -1.99
C THR A 367 -13.96 -24.52 -3.25
N LYS A 368 -14.73 -25.53 -3.66
CA LYS A 368 -14.45 -26.28 -4.90
C LYS A 368 -14.76 -25.51 -6.17
N LYS A 369 -15.64 -24.50 -6.06
CA LYS A 369 -16.04 -23.60 -7.13
C LYS A 369 -15.99 -22.18 -6.60
N PRO A 370 -15.73 -21.19 -7.46
CA PRO A 370 -15.79 -19.78 -7.10
C PRO A 370 -17.14 -19.40 -6.45
N VAL A 371 -17.10 -18.77 -5.27
CA VAL A 371 -18.28 -18.26 -4.55
C VAL A 371 -18.07 -16.80 -4.18
N ALA A 372 -18.99 -15.92 -4.59
CA ALA A 372 -18.93 -14.51 -4.21
C ALA A 372 -19.26 -14.34 -2.72
N TYR A 373 -18.42 -13.60 -2.00
CA TYR A 373 -18.58 -13.38 -0.57
C TYR A 373 -18.29 -11.91 -0.18
N PHE A 374 -18.85 -11.51 0.94
CA PHE A 374 -18.64 -10.22 1.58
C PHE A 374 -17.64 -10.38 2.74
N PRO A 375 -16.49 -9.67 2.73
CA PRO A 375 -15.36 -9.96 3.60
C PRO A 375 -15.47 -9.35 5.01
N CYS A 376 -16.64 -9.45 5.64
CA CYS A 376 -16.82 -9.12 7.06
C CYS A 376 -16.71 -10.38 7.90
N LEU A 377 -15.69 -10.46 8.74
CA LEU A 377 -15.47 -11.60 9.62
C LEU A 377 -15.76 -11.18 11.06
N SER A 378 -16.61 -11.94 11.75
CA SER A 378 -16.80 -11.78 13.18
C SER A 378 -15.49 -12.08 13.90
N TYR A 379 -15.00 -11.11 14.67
CA TYR A 379 -13.77 -11.21 15.44
C TYR A 379 -13.98 -10.53 16.78
N GLU A 380 -13.43 -11.12 17.84
CA GLU A 380 -13.30 -10.45 19.12
C GLU A 380 -11.80 -10.49 19.48
N PRO A 381 -11.13 -9.34 19.53
CA PRO A 381 -9.72 -9.30 19.89
C PRO A 381 -9.51 -9.73 21.35
N PRO A 382 -8.33 -10.28 21.69
CA PRO A 382 -7.90 -10.38 23.08
C PRO A 382 -8.01 -9.01 23.78
N SER A 383 -8.25 -9.03 25.09
CA SER A 383 -8.36 -7.79 25.88
C SER A 383 -7.19 -6.84 25.59
N GLY A 384 -7.49 -5.57 25.32
CA GLY A 384 -6.49 -4.54 25.01
C GLY A 384 -5.96 -4.52 23.56
N SER A 385 -6.29 -5.53 22.74
CA SER A 385 -5.91 -5.55 21.31
C SER A 385 -6.96 -4.87 20.43
N PRO A 386 -6.55 -4.20 19.33
CA PRO A 386 -7.49 -3.55 18.43
C PRO A 386 -8.20 -4.58 17.53
N TYR A 387 -9.37 -4.20 17.03
CA TYR A 387 -9.96 -4.84 15.85
C TYR A 387 -9.11 -4.57 14.61
N ILE A 388 -9.37 -5.23 13.48
CA ILE A 388 -8.47 -5.13 12.32
C ILE A 388 -9.22 -4.84 11.03
N LEU A 389 -8.72 -3.86 10.29
CA LEU A 389 -9.16 -3.55 8.93
C LEU A 389 -8.08 -4.03 7.95
N GLY A 390 -8.32 -5.18 7.32
CA GLY A 390 -7.38 -5.81 6.40
C GLY A 390 -7.44 -5.27 4.97
N ARG A 391 -6.91 -6.06 4.03
CA ARG A 391 -6.87 -5.75 2.59
C ARG A 391 -8.24 -5.40 2.02
N ALA A 392 -9.33 -6.03 2.47
CA ALA A 392 -10.69 -5.68 2.05
C ALA A 392 -10.99 -4.17 2.20
N PHE A 393 -10.57 -3.55 3.31
CA PHE A 393 -10.66 -2.11 3.55
C PHE A 393 -9.57 -1.34 2.80
N LEU A 394 -8.33 -1.81 2.89
CA LEU A 394 -7.15 -1.09 2.39
C LEU A 394 -7.12 -0.92 0.86
N GLN A 395 -7.92 -1.66 0.09
CA GLN A 395 -8.11 -1.40 -1.33
C GLN A 395 -8.61 0.03 -1.62
N ALA A 396 -9.36 0.64 -0.70
CA ALA A 396 -9.87 2.00 -0.81
C ALA A 396 -9.21 2.98 0.17
N ALA A 397 -8.13 2.59 0.83
CA ALA A 397 -7.43 3.43 1.79
C ALA A 397 -5.95 3.56 1.45
N PHE A 398 -5.41 4.74 1.73
CA PHE A 398 -3.98 4.98 1.78
C PHE A 398 -3.51 4.95 3.22
N ILE A 399 -2.39 4.27 3.49
CA ILE A 399 -1.73 4.28 4.79
C ILE A 399 -0.27 4.69 4.64
N ALA A 400 0.22 5.49 5.58
CA ALA A 400 1.64 5.83 5.67
C ALA A 400 2.09 5.83 7.13
N ARG A 401 3.39 5.69 7.35
CA ARG A 401 3.99 5.75 8.68
C ARG A 401 5.39 6.34 8.61
N ASN A 402 5.67 7.25 9.53
CA ASN A 402 7.02 7.67 9.90
C ASN A 402 7.37 7.00 11.25
N TRP A 403 8.32 6.06 11.22
CA TRP A 403 8.67 5.24 12.38
C TRP A 403 9.39 6.04 13.45
N ASN A 404 10.33 6.92 13.07
CA ASN A 404 11.09 7.75 14.01
C ASN A 404 10.18 8.75 14.77
N ARG A 405 9.08 9.15 14.16
CA ARG A 405 8.08 10.04 14.78
C ARG A 405 6.89 9.31 15.40
N GLN A 406 6.85 7.99 15.27
CA GLN A 406 5.76 7.13 15.76
C GLN A 406 4.36 7.62 15.33
N ILE A 407 4.26 8.13 14.11
CA ILE A 407 3.02 8.66 13.55
C ILE A 407 2.65 7.96 12.26
N SER A 408 1.38 7.64 12.14
CA SER A 408 0.76 7.02 10.97
C SER A 408 -0.39 7.88 10.47
N TRP A 409 -0.62 7.81 9.17
CA TRP A 409 -1.68 8.54 8.49
C TRP A 409 -2.56 7.57 7.71
N LEU A 410 -3.88 7.80 7.74
CA LEU A 410 -4.88 7.02 7.02
C LEU A 410 -5.80 7.97 6.26
N ALA A 411 -5.91 7.78 4.94
CA ALA A 411 -6.62 8.68 4.03
C ALA A 411 -7.45 7.90 3.00
N GLN A 412 -8.41 8.58 2.37
CA GLN A 412 -9.19 8.00 1.27
C GLN A 412 -8.27 7.74 0.07
N ALA A 413 -8.23 6.52 -0.45
CA ALA A 413 -7.61 6.27 -1.75
C ALA A 413 -8.58 6.62 -2.90
N PRO A 414 -8.09 7.16 -4.02
CA PRO A 414 -8.89 7.30 -5.24
C PRO A 414 -9.18 5.93 -5.86
N GLY A 415 -10.18 5.90 -6.74
CA GLY A 415 -10.36 4.82 -7.69
C GLY A 415 -9.26 4.75 -8.74
N PRO A 416 -9.29 3.75 -9.64
CA PRO A 416 -8.20 3.50 -10.57
C PRO A 416 -7.90 4.66 -11.53
N GLY A 417 -8.89 5.51 -11.84
CA GLY A 417 -8.76 6.54 -12.86
C GLY A 417 -8.63 5.96 -14.27
N VAL A 418 -8.50 6.83 -15.28
CA VAL A 418 -8.45 6.43 -16.69
C VAL A 418 -7.21 5.58 -17.00
N SER A 419 -6.07 5.93 -16.39
CA SER A 419 -4.77 5.28 -16.65
C SER A 419 -4.42 4.20 -15.62
N LYS A 420 -5.36 3.80 -14.76
CA LYS A 420 -5.15 2.79 -13.69
C LYS A 420 -3.99 3.12 -12.74
N ASN A 421 -3.77 4.41 -12.49
CA ASN A 421 -2.74 4.93 -11.59
C ASN A 421 -3.29 5.97 -10.62
N GLY A 422 -4.59 5.90 -10.31
CA GLY A 422 -5.22 6.81 -9.35
C GLY A 422 -5.37 8.21 -9.94
N LEU A 423 -4.86 9.20 -9.22
CA LEU A 423 -4.83 10.60 -9.65
C LEU A 423 -3.52 10.98 -10.38
N GLY A 424 -2.69 10.00 -10.71
CA GLY A 424 -1.39 10.17 -11.35
C GLY A 424 -0.25 9.54 -10.54
N ASN A 425 0.97 9.64 -11.06
CA ASN A 425 2.18 9.17 -10.38
C ASN A 425 2.98 10.40 -9.94
N LEU A 426 2.85 10.80 -8.68
CA LEU A 426 3.57 11.94 -8.13
C LEU A 426 4.13 11.57 -6.77
N MET A 427 5.38 11.11 -6.78
CA MET A 427 6.05 10.61 -5.59
C MET A 427 6.72 11.76 -4.87
N LEU A 428 6.52 11.81 -3.56
CA LEU A 428 7.03 12.83 -2.66
C LEU A 428 7.84 12.16 -1.55
N ASP A 429 8.91 12.81 -1.12
CA ASP A 429 9.64 12.40 0.08
C ASP A 429 8.77 12.65 1.32
N ILE A 430 8.97 11.83 2.36
CA ILE A 430 8.62 12.17 3.73
C ILE A 430 9.92 12.60 4.41
N GLU A 431 9.96 13.79 4.97
CA GLU A 431 11.11 14.23 5.76
C GLU A 431 11.09 13.54 7.14
N ASP A 432 12.26 13.26 7.71
CA ASP A 432 12.34 12.53 8.99
C ASP A 432 11.56 13.21 10.11
N LYS A 433 11.49 14.54 10.08
CA LYS A 433 10.81 15.38 11.08
C LYS A 433 9.30 15.55 10.86
N ASP A 434 8.75 15.03 9.77
CA ASP A 434 7.36 15.28 9.42
C ASP A 434 6.39 14.63 10.40
N LEU A 435 5.42 15.43 10.85
CA LEU A 435 4.29 15.03 11.70
C LEU A 435 2.95 15.09 10.92
N ASP A 436 3.01 15.53 9.67
CA ASP A 436 1.92 15.62 8.72
C ASP A 436 2.36 15.08 7.34
N LEU A 437 1.41 15.00 6.40
CA LEU A 437 1.72 14.73 5.00
C LEU A 437 1.63 16.05 4.22
N PRO A 438 2.76 16.68 3.89
CA PRO A 438 2.76 17.96 3.22
C PRO A 438 2.35 17.78 1.75
N ASP A 439 1.26 18.43 1.33
CA ASP A 439 0.72 18.35 -0.04
C ASP A 439 -0.10 17.08 -0.34
N VAL A 440 -1.42 17.22 -0.15
CA VAL A 440 -2.44 16.20 -0.46
C VAL A 440 -3.53 16.80 -1.36
N PHE A 441 -4.17 15.98 -2.18
CA PHE A 441 -5.34 16.43 -2.93
C PHE A 441 -6.54 16.61 -1.98
N SER A 442 -7.10 17.82 -1.88
CA SER A 442 -8.21 18.12 -0.96
C SER A 442 -9.58 18.20 -1.62
N ASN A 443 -9.67 18.09 -2.95
CA ASN A 443 -10.94 18.14 -3.65
C ASN A 443 -11.68 16.80 -3.52
N GLY A 444 -12.75 16.78 -2.71
CA GLY A 444 -13.58 15.61 -2.49
C GLY A 444 -14.25 15.03 -3.74
N SER A 445 -14.41 15.80 -4.83
CA SER A 445 -14.96 15.29 -6.10
C SER A 445 -14.00 14.33 -6.82
N LEU A 446 -12.71 14.35 -6.48
CA LEU A 446 -11.71 13.49 -7.12
C LEU A 446 -12.00 12.01 -6.86
N PHE A 447 -12.59 11.68 -5.70
CA PHE A 447 -12.99 10.30 -5.40
C PHE A 447 -14.02 9.81 -6.43
N THR A 448 -15.13 10.54 -6.62
CA THR A 448 -16.15 10.12 -7.58
C THR A 448 -15.65 10.15 -9.03
N GLN A 449 -14.85 11.15 -9.41
CA GLN A 449 -14.25 11.23 -10.74
C GLN A 449 -13.32 10.06 -11.05
N SER A 450 -12.48 9.65 -10.10
CA SER A 450 -11.54 8.54 -10.27
C SER A 450 -12.21 7.17 -10.43
N TRP A 451 -13.48 7.04 -10.05
CA TRP A 451 -14.29 5.83 -10.20
C TRP A 451 -15.29 5.87 -11.36
N ALA A 452 -15.40 6.99 -12.08
CA ALA A 452 -16.46 7.23 -13.06
C ALA A 452 -16.52 6.21 -14.22
N ASN A 453 -15.39 5.57 -14.57
CA ASN A 453 -15.33 4.54 -15.62
C ASN A 453 -15.70 3.12 -15.13
N ILE A 454 -15.92 2.95 -13.84
CA ILE A 454 -16.20 1.65 -13.21
C ILE A 454 -17.62 1.61 -12.67
N TRP A 455 -18.08 2.69 -12.05
CA TRP A 455 -19.43 2.76 -11.53
C TRP A 455 -20.45 3.12 -12.60
N THR A 456 -21.66 2.61 -12.42
CA THR A 456 -22.86 3.01 -13.14
C THR A 456 -23.81 3.71 -12.15
N PRO A 457 -23.79 5.06 -12.06
CA PRO A 457 -24.73 5.79 -11.23
C PRO A 457 -26.18 5.47 -11.58
N LEU A 458 -27.02 5.32 -10.56
CA LEU A 458 -28.46 5.16 -10.76
C LEU A 458 -29.12 6.51 -11.07
N PRO A 459 -30.27 6.54 -11.75
CA PRO A 459 -31.06 7.75 -11.91
C PRO A 459 -31.45 8.31 -10.55
N ASP A 460 -31.36 9.62 -10.35
CA ASP A 460 -31.99 10.23 -9.20
C ASP A 460 -33.51 10.10 -9.34
N PRO A 461 -34.26 9.84 -8.25
CA PRO A 461 -35.70 9.85 -8.31
C PRO A 461 -36.14 11.23 -8.79
N GLU A 462 -36.74 11.29 -9.99
CA GLU A 462 -37.24 12.53 -10.55
C GLU A 462 -38.14 13.21 -9.52
N SER A 463 -37.90 14.50 -9.27
CA SER A 463 -38.89 15.36 -8.64
C SER A 463 -40.09 15.43 -9.57
N SER A 464 -41.04 14.55 -9.36
CA SER A 464 -42.25 14.39 -10.14
C SER A 464 -43.25 15.52 -9.86
N VAL A 465 -42.89 16.78 -10.19
CA VAL A 465 -43.90 17.85 -10.40
C VAL A 465 -43.36 18.90 -11.38
N ALA A 466 -43.73 18.77 -12.64
CA ALA A 466 -43.96 19.93 -13.50
C ALA A 466 -45.30 19.71 -14.21
N SER A 467 -46.36 20.13 -13.52
CA SER A 467 -47.73 20.20 -14.00
C SER A 467 -47.79 21.04 -15.28
N SER A 468 -48.16 20.40 -16.39
CA SER A 468 -48.56 21.10 -17.62
C SER A 468 -50.00 21.60 -17.47
N SER A 469 -50.16 22.88 -17.09
CA SER A 469 -51.43 23.60 -17.31
C SER A 469 -51.38 24.31 -18.68
N PRO A 470 -52.44 24.18 -19.51
CA PRO A 470 -52.46 24.75 -20.86
C PRO A 470 -53.08 26.16 -20.87
N SER A 471 -52.58 27.05 -21.73
CA SER A 471 -53.29 28.24 -22.23
C SER A 471 -52.57 28.87 -23.44
N PRO A 472 -53.26 29.64 -24.30
CA PRO A 472 -53.49 29.19 -25.68
C PRO A 472 -52.75 29.97 -26.78
N SER A 473 -52.66 29.31 -27.93
CA SER A 473 -52.68 29.79 -29.32
C SER A 473 -52.15 31.20 -29.64
N SER A 474 -51.08 31.26 -30.43
CA SER A 474 -51.10 32.05 -31.66
C SER A 474 -50.32 31.32 -32.77
N THR A 475 -51.07 31.00 -33.81
CA THR A 475 -50.66 30.39 -35.07
C THR A 475 -49.74 31.34 -35.82
N PHE A 476 -48.64 30.86 -36.40
CA PHE A 476 -48.34 31.01 -37.83
C PHE A 476 -47.27 30.00 -38.25
N ALA A 477 -47.55 29.35 -39.37
CA ALA A 477 -46.92 28.13 -39.87
C ALA A 477 -45.67 28.39 -40.71
N ALA A 478 -44.71 27.45 -40.66
CA ALA A 478 -44.09 26.83 -41.84
C ALA A 478 -43.17 25.67 -41.42
N THR A 479 -43.56 24.44 -41.77
CA THR A 479 -42.71 23.22 -41.90
C THR A 479 -42.13 23.17 -43.33
N PRO A 480 -41.02 22.43 -43.66
CA PRO A 480 -40.79 21.02 -43.32
C PRO A 480 -39.35 20.63 -42.87
N SER A 481 -39.28 19.59 -42.03
CA SER A 481 -38.10 18.79 -41.59
C SER A 481 -37.64 17.79 -42.69
N PRO A 482 -36.64 16.85 -42.52
CA PRO A 482 -35.79 16.44 -41.38
C PRO A 482 -34.32 16.12 -41.84
N PRO A 483 -33.50 15.15 -41.31
CA PRO A 483 -33.31 14.56 -39.97
C PRO A 483 -31.82 14.58 -39.49
N GLY A 484 -31.60 14.45 -38.16
CA GLY A 484 -30.64 13.45 -37.66
C GLY A 484 -29.22 13.86 -37.21
N LEU A 485 -28.81 13.11 -36.17
CA LEU A 485 -27.47 12.75 -35.69
C LEU A 485 -26.73 13.66 -34.70
N SER A 486 -26.86 13.20 -33.45
CA SER A 486 -25.87 13.17 -32.38
C SER A 486 -24.51 12.58 -32.82
N VAL A 487 -23.50 12.91 -32.01
CA VAL A 487 -22.14 12.34 -31.89
C VAL A 487 -21.03 13.08 -32.64
N GLY A 488 -20.23 13.80 -31.86
CA GLY A 488 -18.80 13.50 -31.69
C GLY A 488 -17.84 13.77 -32.84
N VAL A 489 -16.71 14.38 -32.46
CA VAL A 489 -15.44 14.47 -33.19
C VAL A 489 -15.36 15.61 -34.21
N LYS A 490 -14.71 16.72 -33.80
CA LYS A 490 -13.58 17.38 -34.50
C LYS A 490 -13.35 18.80 -33.94
N VAL A 491 -12.51 18.93 -32.92
CA VAL A 491 -11.67 20.13 -32.78
C VAL A 491 -10.26 19.65 -32.47
N GLY A 492 -9.45 19.59 -33.51
CA GLY A 492 -8.01 19.42 -33.45
C GLY A 492 -7.35 20.43 -34.38
N ILE A 493 -6.12 20.78 -34.02
CA ILE A 493 -5.13 21.60 -34.75
C ILE A 493 -5.16 23.08 -34.40
N GLY A 494 -4.30 23.44 -33.45
CA GLY A 494 -3.80 24.78 -33.24
C GLY A 494 -2.83 24.78 -32.07
N LEU A 495 -1.56 24.41 -32.34
CA LEU A 495 -0.30 24.70 -31.58
C LEU A 495 0.81 23.64 -31.88
N GLY A 496 0.96 23.24 -33.14
CA GLY A 496 1.89 22.18 -33.56
C GLY A 496 3.22 22.63 -34.17
N ALA A 497 3.58 23.92 -34.10
CA ALA A 497 4.79 24.44 -34.77
C ALA A 497 5.96 24.74 -33.81
N ALA A 498 5.70 25.11 -32.55
CA ALA A 498 6.75 25.46 -31.60
C ALA A 498 7.41 24.23 -30.94
N GLY A 499 6.65 23.16 -30.69
CA GLY A 499 7.15 21.94 -30.04
C GLY A 499 8.13 21.14 -30.91
N VAL A 500 7.89 21.09 -32.23
CA VAL A 500 8.75 20.36 -33.18
C VAL A 500 10.11 21.07 -33.34
N ALA A 501 10.14 22.40 -33.31
CA ALA A 501 11.38 23.18 -33.37
C ALA A 501 12.24 22.98 -32.10
N LEU A 502 11.62 22.93 -30.92
CA LEU A 502 12.33 22.70 -29.66
C LEU A 502 12.88 21.26 -29.55
N LEU A 503 12.13 20.26 -30.03
CA LEU A 503 12.61 18.89 -30.10
C LEU A 503 13.78 18.72 -31.09
N ALA A 504 13.70 19.38 -32.25
CA ALA A 504 14.80 19.36 -33.23
C ALA A 504 16.08 20.00 -32.66
N ILE A 505 15.97 21.13 -31.96
CA ILE A 505 17.11 21.79 -31.30
C ILE A 505 17.69 20.89 -30.19
N GLY A 506 16.83 20.25 -29.39
CA GLY A 506 17.26 19.33 -28.32
C GLY A 506 18.05 18.12 -28.86
N VAL A 507 17.57 17.51 -29.96
CA VAL A 507 18.27 16.39 -30.62
C VAL A 507 19.61 16.85 -31.22
N LEU A 508 19.66 18.04 -31.82
CA LEU A 508 20.88 18.59 -32.43
C LEU A 508 21.97 18.92 -31.38
N LEU A 509 21.56 19.40 -30.19
CA LEU A 509 22.44 19.63 -29.06
C LEU A 509 22.97 18.34 -28.44
N LEU A 510 22.11 17.32 -28.29
CA LEU A 510 22.53 15.99 -27.81
C LEU A 510 23.50 15.33 -28.79
N PHE A 511 23.28 15.45 -30.10
CA PHE A 511 24.17 14.90 -31.12
C PHE A 511 25.55 15.60 -31.15
N LYS A 512 25.59 16.94 -30.98
CA LYS A 512 26.86 17.68 -30.83
C LYS A 512 27.62 17.31 -29.55
N ARG A 513 26.90 17.08 -28.44
CA ARG A 513 27.50 16.66 -27.16
C ARG A 513 28.06 15.24 -27.24
N HIS A 514 27.37 14.33 -27.93
CA HIS A 514 27.83 12.97 -28.14
C HIS A 514 29.08 12.91 -29.04
N ARG A 515 29.16 13.78 -30.05
CA ARG A 515 30.31 13.84 -30.96
C ARG A 515 31.57 14.44 -30.30
N ARG A 516 31.43 15.30 -29.29
CA ARG A 516 32.56 15.81 -28.50
C ARG A 516 33.15 14.78 -27.52
N ARG A 517 32.38 13.78 -27.10
CA ARG A 517 32.86 12.71 -26.20
C ARG A 517 33.70 11.64 -26.92
N LYS A 518 33.68 11.58 -28.26
CA LYS A 518 34.47 10.60 -29.03
C LYS A 518 35.89 11.06 -29.40
N ASN A 519 36.28 12.29 -29.06
CA ASN A 519 37.58 12.87 -29.44
C ASN A 519 38.45 13.31 -28.24
N MET A 520 38.27 12.74 -27.05
CA MET A 520 39.24 12.93 -25.96
C MET A 520 40.26 11.78 -25.97
N PRO A 521 41.56 12.05 -26.15
CA PRO A 521 42.61 11.06 -25.92
C PRO A 521 42.68 10.70 -24.42
N PRO A 522 43.06 9.46 -24.07
CA PRO A 522 43.20 9.06 -22.67
C PRO A 522 44.40 9.78 -22.01
N THR A 523 44.15 10.44 -20.89
CA THR A 523 45.20 11.02 -20.04
C THR A 523 45.80 9.91 -19.14
N PRO A 524 47.13 9.85 -18.95
CA PRO A 524 47.78 8.82 -18.12
C PRO A 524 47.40 8.94 -16.65
N ILE A 525 47.25 7.80 -15.97
CA ILE A 525 47.13 7.72 -14.51
C ILE A 525 48.54 7.83 -13.92
N GLU A 526 48.80 8.91 -13.19
CA GLU A 526 49.99 9.10 -12.37
C GLU A 526 49.67 8.63 -10.93
N TYR A 527 50.43 7.65 -10.46
CA TYR A 527 50.29 7.05 -9.13
C TYR A 527 51.04 7.93 -8.12
N SER A 528 50.32 8.56 -7.19
CA SER A 528 50.92 9.20 -6.02
C SER A 528 50.54 8.41 -4.76
N ASP A 529 51.53 7.69 -4.23
CA ASP A 529 51.56 7.21 -2.84
C ASP A 529 51.47 8.41 -1.90
N GLU A 530 50.44 8.48 -1.05
CA GLU A 530 50.60 9.18 0.23
C GLU A 530 49.71 8.62 1.36
N LYS A 531 50.42 7.94 2.27
CA LYS A 531 50.32 7.94 3.74
C LYS A 531 48.94 7.83 4.40
N ILE A 532 48.75 6.63 4.92
CA ILE A 532 48.04 6.24 6.14
C ILE A 532 48.15 7.31 7.26
N CYS A 533 47.01 7.69 7.83
CA CYS A 533 46.88 8.16 9.21
C CYS A 533 45.59 7.57 9.84
N PRO A 534 45.59 7.32 11.16
CA PRO A 534 44.82 6.25 11.79
C PRO A 534 43.36 6.61 12.10
N SER A 535 42.55 5.55 12.20
CA SER A 535 41.15 5.56 12.62
C SER A 535 40.95 6.21 13.98
N VAL A 536 40.16 7.29 14.02
CA VAL A 536 39.53 7.77 15.25
C VAL A 536 38.28 6.94 15.47
N ILE A 537 38.34 6.06 16.46
CA ILE A 537 37.20 5.36 17.03
C ILE A 537 36.40 6.41 17.81
N GLY A 538 35.24 6.79 17.27
CA GLY A 538 34.23 7.55 18.00
C GLY A 538 33.39 6.60 18.83
N GLU A 539 33.65 6.60 20.14
CA GLU A 539 32.91 5.90 21.17
C GLU A 539 31.49 6.49 21.28
N LEU A 540 30.48 5.70 20.89
CA LEU A 540 29.06 6.04 21.05
C LEU A 540 28.59 5.56 22.43
N GLU A 541 28.82 6.37 23.46
CA GLU A 541 28.17 6.22 24.75
C GLU A 541 26.72 6.74 24.65
N HIS A 542 25.77 5.87 24.33
CA HIS A 542 24.39 5.95 24.81
C HIS A 542 23.95 4.50 25.15
N PRO A 543 23.48 4.22 26.37
CA PRO A 543 23.14 2.86 26.76
C PRO A 543 21.93 2.36 25.95
N VAL A 544 22.19 1.39 25.07
CA VAL A 544 21.14 0.57 24.46
C VAL A 544 20.66 -0.41 25.52
N ALA A 545 19.36 -0.43 25.77
CA ALA A 545 18.77 -1.39 26.69
C ALA A 545 19.06 -2.82 26.23
N GLU A 546 19.78 -3.57 27.06
CA GLU A 546 19.86 -5.02 26.97
C GLU A 546 18.48 -5.57 27.31
N MET A 547 17.85 -6.26 26.37
CA MET A 547 16.59 -6.92 26.67
C MET A 547 16.89 -8.26 27.33
N GLN A 548 16.85 -8.27 28.67
CA GLN A 548 16.29 -9.41 29.40
C GLN A 548 14.95 -9.78 28.78
N PRO A 549 14.61 -11.08 28.70
CA PRO A 549 13.54 -11.59 27.85
C PRO A 549 12.26 -10.74 27.91
N SER A 550 11.96 -10.19 26.76
CA SER A 550 10.70 -9.64 26.27
C SER A 550 9.43 -10.37 26.65
N ALA A 551 9.05 -10.44 27.92
CA ALA A 551 7.65 -10.59 28.27
C ALA A 551 6.94 -9.23 28.06
N HIS A 552 6.38 -9.06 26.87
CA HIS A 552 5.12 -8.35 26.68
C HIS A 552 4.27 -9.28 25.81
N ASP A 553 3.66 -10.31 26.36
CA ASP A 553 2.60 -10.29 27.39
C ASP A 553 1.34 -9.55 26.90
N TRP A 554 0.51 -10.31 26.19
CA TRP A 554 -0.94 -10.26 26.37
C TRP A 554 -1.43 -11.67 26.75
N THR A 555 -0.88 -12.26 27.83
CA THR A 555 -1.49 -13.40 28.53
C THR A 555 -0.98 -13.50 29.98
N THR A 556 -1.65 -12.83 30.93
CA THR A 556 -2.24 -13.39 32.18
C THR A 556 -2.38 -12.31 33.27
N GLY A 557 -3.48 -12.40 34.04
CA GLY A 557 -3.73 -11.58 35.22
C GLY A 557 -5.14 -11.82 35.77
N ALA A 558 -5.34 -12.99 36.39
CA ALA A 558 -6.45 -13.23 37.30
C ALA A 558 -6.04 -12.75 38.70
N GLY A 559 -6.86 -11.90 39.31
CA GLY A 559 -6.66 -11.28 40.61
C GLY A 559 -7.41 -9.97 40.69
#